data_AF-A0A3B9GVY9-F1
#
_entry.id   AF-A0A3B9GVY9-F1
#
_cell.length_a   1.000
_cell.length_b   1.000
_cell.length_c   1.000
_cell.angle_alpha   90.00
_cell.angle_beta   90.00
_cell.angle_gamma   90.00
#
_symmetry.space_group_name_H-M   'P 1'
#
loop_
_entity.id
_entity.type
_entity.pdbx_description
1 polymer ?
#
loop_
_entity_poly.entity_id
_entity_poly.type
_entity_poly.pdbx_seq_one_letter_code
_entity_poly.pdbx_strand_id
1 'polypeptide(L)'
;MRLIPTGHALSIFLAITFTLCIAWGLVAPPSLHMHGAWEELLPGFEFISVSSFFLGLIESYVYGWDIALVFVPLYRLFNRQKA
;
A
#
# COMPACT_ATOMS: atom_id res chain seq x y z
N MET A 1 18.23 9.56 -1.45
CA MET A 1 17.00 8.85 -1.90
C MET A 1 16.33 9.63 -3.04
N ARG A 2 16.02 8.97 -4.17
CA ARG A 2 15.39 9.58 -5.36
C ARG A 2 13.87 9.34 -5.31
N LEU A 3 13.07 10.37 -5.53
CA LEU A 3 11.61 10.31 -5.35
C LEU A 3 10.93 9.30 -6.27
N ILE A 4 11.11 9.43 -7.59
CA ILE A 4 10.42 8.60 -8.59
C ILE A 4 10.63 7.09 -8.40
N PRO A 5 11.88 6.57 -8.32
CA PRO A 5 12.07 5.13 -8.13
C PRO A 5 11.55 4.65 -6.77
N THR A 6 11.65 5.47 -5.71
CA THR A 6 11.08 5.14 -4.40
C THR A 6 9.55 5.08 -4.45
N GLY A 7 8.89 6.01 -5.16
CA GLY A 7 7.43 6.00 -5.37
C GLY A 7 6.94 4.73 -6.03
N HIS A 8 7.50 4.37 -7.19
CA HIS A 8 7.13 3.14 -7.86
C HIS A 8 7.42 1.89 -7.03
N ALA A 9 8.58 1.82 -6.37
CA ALA A 9 8.93 0.67 -5.54
C ALA A 9 7.94 0.47 -4.38
N LEU A 10 7.61 1.54 -3.64
CA LEU A 10 6.63 1.47 -2.55
C LEU A 10 5.22 1.12 -3.04
N SER A 11 4.82 1.70 -4.16
CA SER A 11 3.50 1.47 -4.77
C SER A 11 3.33 0.01 -5.22
N ILE A 12 4.33 -0.54 -5.90
CA ILE A 12 4.33 -1.93 -6.36
C ILE A 12 4.43 -2.89 -5.16
N PHE A 13 5.26 -2.56 -4.16
CA PHE A 13 5.35 -3.33 -2.92
C PHE A 13 3.99 -3.43 -2.24
N LEU A 14 3.30 -2.30 -2.01
CA LEU A 14 1.98 -2.28 -1.39
C LEU A 14 0.94 -3.04 -2.22
N ALA A 15 0.91 -2.86 -3.55
CA ALA A 15 -0.01 -3.59 -4.42
C ALA A 15 0.21 -5.11 -4.35
N ILE A 16 1.46 -5.57 -4.28
CA ILE A 16 1.79 -6.99 -4.09
C ILE A 16 1.34 -7.46 -2.71
N THR A 17 1.66 -6.72 -1.63
CA THR A 17 1.26 -7.07 -0.26
C THR A 17 -0.26 -7.15 -0.12
N PHE A 18 -0.99 -6.15 -0.64
CA PHE A 18 -2.45 -6.16 -0.71
C PHE A 18 -2.95 -7.44 -1.41
N THR A 19 -2.44 -7.75 -2.60
CA THR A 19 -2.85 -8.94 -3.35
C THR A 19 -2.63 -10.22 -2.57
N LEU A 20 -1.47 -10.36 -1.91
CA LEU A 20 -1.16 -11.51 -1.06
C LEU A 20 -2.09 -11.59 0.14
N CYS A 21 -2.44 -10.48 0.78
CA CYS A 21 -3.40 -10.44 1.89
C CYS A 21 -4.82 -10.86 1.45
N ILE A 22 -5.27 -10.42 0.28
CA ILE A 22 -6.57 -10.81 -0.25
C ILE A 22 -6.57 -12.30 -0.60
N ALA A 23 -5.52 -12.78 -1.29
CA ALA A 23 -5.36 -14.20 -1.59
C ALA A 23 -5.33 -15.07 -0.32
N TRP A 24 -4.65 -14.60 0.73
CA TRP A 24 -4.63 -15.25 2.04
C TRP A 24 -6.04 -15.32 2.66
N GLY A 25 -6.79 -14.22 2.63
CA GLY A 25 -8.18 -14.20 3.10
C GLY A 25 -9.11 -15.20 2.41
N LEU A 26 -8.83 -15.54 1.14
CA LEU A 26 -9.64 -16.52 0.39
C LEU A 26 -9.38 -17.97 0.81
N VAL A 27 -8.19 -18.29 1.33
CA VAL A 27 -7.79 -19.67 1.66
C VAL A 27 -7.70 -19.93 3.17
N ALA A 28 -7.49 -18.89 3.97
CA ALA A 28 -7.29 -19.02 5.40
C ALA A 28 -8.63 -19.01 6.18
N PRO A 29 -8.66 -19.59 7.40
CA PRO A 29 -9.81 -19.48 8.29
C PRO A 29 -10.13 -18.01 8.66
N PRO A 30 -11.40 -17.67 8.91
CA PRO A 30 -11.82 -16.29 9.25
C PRO A 30 -11.04 -15.64 10.39
N SER A 31 -10.59 -16.42 11.38
CA SER A 31 -9.79 -15.91 12.51
C SER A 31 -8.41 -15.39 12.13
N LEU A 32 -7.93 -15.66 10.90
CA LEU A 32 -6.63 -15.24 10.37
C LEU A 32 -6.75 -14.28 9.18
N HIS A 33 -7.94 -13.74 8.93
CA HIS A 33 -8.19 -12.83 7.83
C HIS A 33 -7.52 -11.48 8.09
N MET A 34 -6.77 -10.99 7.12
CA MET A 34 -6.10 -9.68 7.18
C MET A 34 -6.78 -8.62 6.32
N HIS A 35 -7.82 -8.99 5.56
CA HIS A 35 -8.49 -8.09 4.63
C HIS A 35 -9.22 -6.94 5.33
N GLY A 36 -9.68 -7.13 6.58
CA GLY A 36 -10.37 -6.08 7.34
C GLY A 36 -9.53 -4.82 7.57
N ALA A 37 -8.20 -4.97 7.75
CA ALA A 37 -7.30 -3.81 7.84
C ALA A 37 -7.25 -3.00 6.53
N TRP A 38 -7.46 -3.65 5.39
CA TRP A 38 -7.54 -3.01 4.09
C TRP A 38 -8.90 -2.36 3.86
N GLU A 39 -10.01 -2.97 4.30
CA GLU A 39 -11.35 -2.37 4.22
C GLU A 39 -11.45 -1.07 5.03
N GLU A 40 -10.78 -0.98 6.18
CA GLU A 40 -10.71 0.26 6.96
C GLU A 40 -9.83 1.34 6.30
N LEU A 41 -8.80 0.94 5.55
CA LEU A 41 -7.82 1.85 4.96
C LEU A 41 -8.22 2.35 3.57
N LEU A 42 -8.88 1.50 2.78
CA LEU A 42 -9.14 1.68 1.36
C LEU A 42 -10.64 2.00 1.14
N PRO A 43 -11.00 3.27 0.89
CA PRO A 43 -12.41 3.67 0.84
C PRO A 43 -13.15 3.00 -0.32
N GLY A 44 -14.18 2.21 0.02
CA GLY A 44 -14.98 1.48 -0.98
C GLY A 44 -14.37 0.14 -1.40
N PHE A 45 -13.26 -0.27 -0.80
CA PHE A 45 -12.80 -1.65 -0.89
C PHE A 45 -13.71 -2.56 -0.05
N GLU A 46 -14.13 -3.67 -0.65
CA GLU A 46 -14.90 -4.72 0.00
C GLU A 46 -14.28 -6.07 -0.35
N PHE A 47 -14.10 -6.94 0.64
CA PHE A 47 -13.57 -8.28 0.43
C PHE A 47 -14.48 -9.11 -0.49
N ILE A 48 -13.89 -10.00 -1.30
CA ILE A 48 -14.55 -10.90 -2.29
C ILE A 48 -15.00 -10.23 -3.61
N SER A 49 -15.21 -8.92 -3.66
CA SER A 49 -15.62 -8.24 -4.90
C SER A 49 -14.45 -8.09 -5.89
N VAL A 50 -14.65 -8.50 -7.15
CA VAL A 50 -13.62 -8.39 -8.20
C VAL A 50 -13.36 -6.93 -8.58
N SER A 51 -14.42 -6.12 -8.65
CA SER A 51 -14.29 -4.69 -8.94
C SER A 51 -13.58 -3.96 -7.80
N SER A 52 -13.90 -4.28 -6.55
CA SER A 52 -13.20 -3.70 -5.40
C SER A 52 -11.75 -4.15 -5.34
N PHE A 53 -11.40 -5.37 -5.75
CA PHE A 53 -9.99 -5.80 -5.82
C PHE A 53 -9.16 -4.88 -6.73
N PHE A 54 -9.66 -4.54 -7.92
CA PHE A 54 -8.96 -3.60 -8.81
C PHE A 54 -8.93 -2.17 -8.26
N LEU A 55 -10.00 -1.74 -7.58
CA LEU A 55 -10.00 -0.47 -6.86
C LEU A 55 -8.88 -0.46 -5.80
N GLY A 56 -8.81 -1.49 -4.95
CA GLY A 56 -7.80 -1.61 -3.91
C GLY A 56 -6.37 -1.68 -4.44
N LEU A 57 -6.15 -2.24 -5.65
CA LEU A 57 -4.85 -2.16 -6.34
C LEU A 57 -4.47 -0.72 -6.70
N ILE A 58 -5.41 0.03 -7.27
CA ILE A 58 -5.20 1.44 -7.63
C ILE A 58 -4.93 2.25 -6.37
N GLU A 59 -5.74 2.07 -5.33
CA GLU A 59 -5.59 2.81 -4.07
C GLU A 59 -4.28 2.44 -3.36
N SER A 60 -3.92 1.16 -3.26
CA SER A 60 -2.62 0.73 -2.73
C SER A 60 -1.45 1.36 -3.48
N TYR A 61 -1.56 1.48 -4.81
CA TYR A 61 -0.55 2.15 -5.61
C TYR A 61 -0.47 3.64 -5.29
N VAL A 62 -1.62 4.32 -5.16
CA VAL A 62 -1.69 5.74 -4.77
C VAL A 62 -1.09 5.96 -3.38
N TYR A 63 -1.41 5.11 -2.41
CA TYR A 63 -0.84 5.18 -1.05
C TYR A 63 0.69 4.99 -1.05
N GLY A 64 1.25 4.15 -1.93
CA GLY A 64 2.70 4.03 -2.06
C GLY A 64 3.37 5.32 -2.53
N TRP A 65 2.72 6.04 -3.44
CA TRP A 65 3.15 7.37 -3.86
C TRP A 65 2.97 8.42 -2.76
N ASP A 66 1.87 8.38 -2.02
CA ASP A 66 1.66 9.25 -0.86
C ASP A 66 2.81 9.12 0.15
N ILE A 67 3.14 7.89 0.55
CA ILE A 67 4.28 7.61 1.43
C ILE A 67 5.57 8.17 0.84
N ALA A 68 5.85 7.96 -0.45
CA ALA A 68 7.07 8.44 -1.07
C ALA A 68 7.16 9.97 -1.11
N LEU A 69 6.05 10.64 -1.42
CA LEU A 69 5.96 12.11 -1.49
C LEU A 69 6.20 12.75 -0.12
N VAL A 70 5.78 12.11 0.97
CA VAL A 70 6.00 12.58 2.33
C VAL A 70 7.38 12.17 2.85
N PHE A 71 7.73 10.89 2.74
CA PHE A 71 8.94 10.31 3.35
C PHE A 71 10.23 10.81 2.69
N VAL A 72 10.28 10.91 1.36
CA VAL A 72 11.54 11.26 0.67
C VAL A 72 12.01 12.69 1.02
N PRO A 73 11.16 13.73 1.02
CA PRO A 73 11.55 15.06 1.51
C PRO A 73 11.98 15.06 2.98
N LEU A 74 11.24 14.36 3.86
CA LEU A 74 11.60 14.25 5.29
C LEU A 74 12.97 13.59 5.47
N TYR A 75 13.22 12.48 4.77
CA TYR A 75 14.52 11.81 4.80
C TYR A 75 15.64 12.75 4.38
N ARG A 76 15.43 13.53 3.32
CA ARG A 76 16.42 14.52 2.86
C ARG A 76 16.64 15.63 3.89
N LEU A 77 15.59 16.09 4.56
CA LEU A 77 15.67 17.12 5.60
C LEU A 77 16.55 16.66 6.77
N PHE A 78 16.30 15.46 7.30
CA PHE A 78 17.06 14.93 8.44
C PHE A 78 18.46 14.41 8.06
N ASN A 79 18.65 13.97 6.81
CA ASN A 79 19.95 13.53 6.31
C ASN A 79 20.83 14.70 5.80
N ARG A 80 20.36 15.94 5.83
CA ARG A 80 21.22 17.10 5.59
C ARG A 80 22.16 17.24 6.80
N GLN A 81 23.41 16.83 6.63
CA GLN A 81 24.48 17.28 7.53
C GLN A 81 24.53 18.82 7.46
N LYS A 82 24.31 19.48 8.59
CA LYS A 82 24.64 20.90 8.74
C LYS A 82 26.17 20.98 8.76
N ALA A 83 26.75 21.62 7.74
CA ALA A 83 28.14 22.08 7.79
C ALA A 83 28.29 23.17 8.85
#